data_AF-A0A498G1I2-F1
#
_entry.id   AF-A0A498G1I2-F1
#
_cell.length_a   1.000
_cell.length_b   1.000
_cell.length_c   1.000
_cell.angle_alpha   90.00
_cell.angle_beta   90.00
_cell.angle_gamma   90.00
#
_symmetry.space_group_name_H-M   'P 1'
#
loop_
_entity.id
_entity.type
_entity.pdbx_description
1 polymer ?
#
loop_
_entity_poly.entity_id
_entity_poly.type
_entity_poly.pdbx_seq_one_letter_code
_entity_poly.pdbx_strand_id
1 'polypeptide(L)'
;KKSAGIAVGALVAVAAIGAGGAWYTGNQLPTVLDESIKQANADMAKTLPALGLDASIELLSLERHFLSSNARYRITFNGSLDGDEPRQFELVINDRIEHGPFPLSRLKAFKLMPVMATSNYALESNPALEKWFAAANGKSPVEGQA
;
A
#
# COMPACT_ATOMS: atom_id res chain seq x y z
N LYS A 1 -17.53 12.98 7.73
CA LYS A 1 -17.13 13.48 6.39
C LYS A 1 -15.61 13.78 6.27
N LYS A 2 -14.88 13.97 7.38
CA LYS A 2 -13.46 14.37 7.40
C LYS A 2 -12.47 13.17 7.40
N SER A 3 -12.83 12.05 8.03
CA SER A 3 -12.12 10.76 7.91
C SER A 3 -12.09 10.19 6.48
N ALA A 4 -13.08 10.54 5.66
CA ALA A 4 -13.17 10.11 4.27
C ALA A 4 -12.04 10.72 3.41
N GLY A 5 -11.59 11.94 3.69
CA GLY A 5 -10.49 12.58 2.96
C GLY A 5 -9.13 11.91 3.22
N ILE A 6 -8.89 11.48 4.47
CA ILE A 6 -7.68 10.75 4.87
C ILE A 6 -7.70 9.33 4.27
N ALA A 7 -8.85 8.67 4.34
CA ALA A 7 -9.04 7.36 3.74
C ALA A 7 -8.81 7.41 2.22
N VAL A 8 -9.29 8.46 1.54
CA VAL A 8 -9.08 8.68 0.11
C VAL A 8 -7.61 9.00 -0.22
N GLY A 9 -6.94 9.86 0.55
CA GLY A 9 -5.51 10.15 0.36
C GLY A 9 -4.60 8.94 0.58
N ALA A 10 -4.92 8.12 1.60
CA ALA A 10 -4.24 6.84 1.87
C ALA A 10 -4.50 5.82 0.76
N LEU A 11 -5.73 5.72 0.25
CA LEU A 11 -6.09 4.88 -0.90
C LEU A 11 -5.33 5.28 -2.16
N VAL A 12 -5.16 6.59 -2.43
CA VAL A 12 -4.42 7.09 -3.59
C VAL A 12 -2.93 6.72 -3.51
N ALA A 13 -2.30 6.83 -2.33
CA ALA A 13 -0.91 6.42 -2.14
C ALA A 13 -0.70 4.90 -2.26
N VAL A 14 -1.64 4.10 -1.73
CA VAL A 14 -1.62 2.63 -1.88
C VAL A 14 -1.83 2.20 -3.33
N ALA A 15 -2.72 2.89 -4.06
CA ALA A 15 -2.95 2.64 -5.49
C ALA A 15 -1.72 2.93 -6.37
N ALA A 16 -0.85 3.88 -5.96
CA ALA A 16 0.38 4.20 -6.69
C ALA A 16 1.40 3.03 -6.68
N ILE A 17 1.39 2.19 -5.64
CA ILE A 17 2.23 0.97 -5.58
C ILE A 17 1.67 -0.11 -6.53
N GLY A 18 0.36 -0.12 -6.77
CA GLY A 18 -0.32 -1.16 -7.55
C GLY A 18 -0.17 -1.05 -9.07
N ALA A 19 0.15 0.13 -9.63
CA ALA A 19 0.12 0.34 -11.08
C ALA A 19 1.44 0.02 -11.82
N GLY A 20 2.58 -0.04 -11.12
CA GLY A 20 3.91 -0.16 -11.75
C GLY A 20 4.65 -1.49 -11.58
N GLY A 21 4.25 -2.34 -10.62
CA GLY A 21 5.10 -3.45 -10.14
C GLY A 21 4.84 -4.84 -10.74
N ALA A 22 3.93 -5.00 -11.69
CA ALA A 22 3.43 -6.32 -12.09
C ALA A 22 4.21 -7.03 -13.21
N TRP A 23 5.54 -6.88 -13.31
CA TRP A 23 6.33 -7.69 -14.24
C TRP A 23 7.76 -7.94 -13.75
N TYR A 24 7.96 -8.81 -12.76
CA TYR A 24 9.18 -9.63 -12.74
C TYR A 24 9.12 -10.81 -11.77
N THR A 25 9.83 -11.89 -12.15
CA THR A 25 10.02 -13.11 -11.36
C THR A 25 10.59 -12.81 -9.96
N GLY A 26 10.34 -13.68 -8.98
CA GLY A 26 10.68 -13.47 -7.55
C GLY A 26 12.15 -13.16 -7.21
N ASN A 27 13.06 -13.13 -8.18
CA ASN A 27 14.46 -12.73 -8.02
C ASN A 27 14.72 -11.23 -8.18
N GLN A 28 13.86 -10.46 -8.84
CA GLN A 28 14.06 -9.00 -9.01
C GLN A 28 13.10 -8.16 -8.17
N LEU A 29 12.25 -8.80 -7.37
CA LEU A 29 11.30 -8.10 -6.52
C LEU A 29 11.94 -6.99 -5.66
N PRO A 30 13.10 -7.17 -5.02
CA PRO A 30 13.71 -6.09 -4.24
C PRO A 30 14.02 -4.84 -5.08
N THR A 31 14.62 -5.03 -6.27
CA THR A 31 14.98 -3.93 -7.18
C THR A 31 13.74 -3.24 -7.74
N VAL A 32 12.79 -4.03 -8.24
CA VAL A 32 11.54 -3.49 -8.80
C VAL A 32 10.74 -2.76 -7.73
N LEU A 33 10.72 -3.27 -6.50
CA LEU A 33 9.99 -2.64 -5.41
C LEU A 33 10.64 -1.32 -4.98
N ASP A 34 11.97 -1.28 -4.89
CA ASP A 34 12.72 -0.05 -4.61
C ASP A 34 12.49 1.00 -5.71
N GLU A 35 12.56 0.62 -6.99
CA GLU A 35 12.28 1.49 -8.14
C GLU A 35 10.84 2.00 -8.12
N SER A 36 9.86 1.12 -7.85
CA SER A 36 8.45 1.48 -7.75
C SER A 36 8.19 2.46 -6.61
N ILE A 37 8.82 2.27 -5.45
CA ILE A 37 8.69 3.20 -4.31
C ILE A 37 9.32 4.55 -4.65
N LYS A 38 10.51 4.56 -5.27
CA LYS A 38 11.16 5.79 -5.72
C LYS A 38 10.29 6.56 -6.72
N GLN A 39 9.71 5.87 -7.69
CA GLN A 39 8.81 6.46 -8.67
C GLN A 39 7.54 7.01 -8.02
N ALA A 40 6.88 6.22 -7.16
CA ALA A 40 5.69 6.66 -6.43
C ALA A 40 5.97 7.91 -5.58
N ASN A 41 7.08 7.94 -4.85
CA ASN A 41 7.50 9.12 -4.09
C ASN A 41 7.78 10.33 -4.99
N ALA A 42 8.45 10.15 -6.12
CA ALA A 42 8.71 11.23 -7.07
C ALA A 42 7.42 11.81 -7.67
N ASP A 43 6.43 10.95 -7.94
CA ASP A 43 5.13 11.37 -8.47
C ASP A 43 4.28 12.06 -7.40
N MET A 44 4.28 11.56 -6.15
CA MET A 44 3.63 12.22 -5.02
C MET A 44 4.24 13.59 -4.73
N ALA A 45 5.57 13.71 -4.73
CA ALA A 45 6.26 14.98 -4.51
C ALA A 45 5.95 16.04 -5.58
N LYS A 46 5.55 15.64 -6.79
CA LYS A 46 5.12 16.57 -7.86
C LYS A 46 3.64 16.94 -7.76
N THR A 47 2.80 16.03 -7.29
CA THR A 47 1.34 16.15 -7.40
C THR A 47 0.66 16.60 -6.11
N LEU A 48 1.08 16.06 -4.96
CA LEU A 48 0.45 16.32 -3.67
C LEU A 48 0.63 17.77 -3.15
N PRO A 49 1.76 18.47 -3.39
CA PRO A 49 1.90 19.85 -2.94
C PRO A 49 0.85 20.81 -3.52
N ALA A 50 0.34 20.53 -4.73
CA ALA A 50 -0.75 21.31 -5.32
C ALA A 50 -2.07 21.19 -4.54
N LEU A 51 -2.21 20.16 -3.69
CA LEU A 51 -3.34 19.91 -2.81
C LEU A 51 -3.05 20.30 -1.35
N GLY A 52 -1.87 20.88 -1.07
CA GLY A 52 -1.42 21.17 0.31
C GLY A 52 -1.10 19.93 1.13
N LEU A 53 -0.81 18.81 0.47
CA LEU A 53 -0.50 17.53 1.08
C LEU A 53 0.96 17.16 0.81
N ASP A 54 1.57 16.42 1.72
CA ASP A 54 2.86 15.78 1.53
C ASP A 54 2.76 14.33 2.01
N ALA A 55 3.34 13.41 1.24
CA ALA A 55 3.35 12.00 1.58
C ALA A 55 4.59 11.30 1.05
N SER A 56 5.04 10.28 1.79
CA SER A 56 6.16 9.43 1.39
C SER A 56 5.89 7.97 1.75
N ILE A 57 6.46 7.08 0.95
CA ILE A 57 6.41 5.63 1.11
C ILE A 57 7.84 5.13 1.40
N GLU A 58 7.97 4.25 2.37
CA GLU A 58 9.22 3.60 2.75
C GLU A 58 9.00 2.09 2.88
N LEU A 59 9.95 1.29 2.38
CA LEU A 59 9.97 -0.16 2.61
C LEU A 59 10.57 -0.46 3.99
N LEU A 60 9.75 -0.96 4.92
CA LEU A 60 10.21 -1.36 6.26
C LEU A 60 10.87 -2.73 6.26
N SER A 61 10.29 -3.68 5.52
CA SER A 61 10.80 -5.06 5.46
C SER A 61 10.28 -5.77 4.22
N LEU A 62 11.10 -6.68 3.69
CA LEU A 62 10.74 -7.59 2.60
C LEU A 62 11.22 -9.00 2.91
N GLU A 63 10.29 -9.91 3.19
CA GLU A 63 10.56 -11.32 3.44
C GLU A 63 10.20 -12.15 2.20
N ARG A 64 11.19 -12.82 1.61
CA ARG A 64 11.03 -13.56 0.35
C ARG A 64 10.83 -15.05 0.61
N HIS A 65 9.85 -15.62 -0.07
CA HIS A 65 9.62 -17.06 -0.15
C HIS A 65 9.61 -17.51 -1.61
N PHE A 66 9.46 -18.82 -1.84
CA PHE A 66 9.51 -19.39 -3.18
C PHE A 66 8.34 -18.93 -4.09
N LEU A 67 7.12 -18.88 -3.56
CA LEU A 67 5.89 -18.53 -4.31
C LEU A 67 5.26 -17.21 -3.86
N SER A 68 5.82 -16.56 -2.86
CA SER A 68 5.28 -15.32 -2.33
C SER A 68 6.34 -14.50 -1.63
N SER A 69 6.09 -13.22 -1.42
CA SER A 69 6.87 -12.37 -0.54
C SER A 69 5.94 -11.57 0.37
N ASN A 70 6.38 -11.27 1.58
CA ASN A 70 5.67 -10.37 2.50
C ASN A 70 6.44 -9.06 2.56
N ALA A 71 5.82 -7.96 2.16
CA ALA A 71 6.38 -6.63 2.25
C ALA A 71 5.63 -5.82 3.31
N ARG A 72 6.34 -4.94 4.02
CA ARG A 72 5.75 -3.95 4.92
C ARG A 72 6.17 -2.57 4.47
N TYR A 73 5.20 -1.70 4.23
CA TYR A 73 5.44 -0.32 3.82
C TYR A 73 5.00 0.63 4.92
N ARG A 74 5.81 1.66 5.21
CA ARG A 74 5.36 2.82 5.96
C ARG A 74 4.94 3.88 4.96
N ILE A 75 3.74 4.41 5.13
CA ILE A 75 3.29 5.60 4.43
C ILE A 75 3.17 6.72 5.46
N THR A 76 3.95 7.76 5.26
CA THR A 76 3.94 8.96 6.07
C THR A 76 3.14 10.03 5.36
N PHE A 77 2.21 10.67 6.04
CA PHE A 77 1.44 11.80 5.52
C PHE A 77 1.65 13.01 6.42
N ASN A 78 2.05 14.13 5.83
CA ASN A 78 2.12 15.43 6.48
C ASN A 78 1.00 16.30 5.93
N GLY A 79 0.08 16.72 6.80
CA GLY A 79 -1.02 17.58 6.38
C GLY A 79 -1.83 18.12 7.54
N SER A 80 -2.63 19.14 7.25
CA SER A 80 -3.65 19.65 8.16
C SER A 80 -4.95 18.91 7.88
N LEU A 81 -5.47 18.24 8.90
CA LEU A 81 -6.81 17.70 8.87
C LEU A 81 -7.68 18.70 9.63
N ASP A 82 -8.70 19.21 8.95
CA ASP A 82 -9.72 20.07 9.56
C ASP A 82 -9.30 21.50 9.95
N GLY A 83 -8.16 22.00 9.48
CA GLY A 83 -7.65 23.32 9.84
C GLY A 83 -6.88 23.34 11.17
N ASP A 84 -6.63 22.16 11.76
CA ASP A 84 -5.67 21.98 12.85
C ASP A 84 -4.23 22.15 12.35
N GLU A 85 -3.28 22.36 13.26
CA GLU A 85 -1.85 22.34 12.96
C GLU A 85 -1.47 21.08 12.15
N PRO A 86 -0.61 21.21 11.12
CA PRO A 86 -0.11 20.07 10.35
C PRO A 86 0.44 18.99 11.28
N ARG A 87 -0.04 17.75 11.11
CA ARG A 87 0.48 16.59 11.85
C ARG A 87 0.96 15.53 10.89
N GLN A 88 2.00 14.83 11.32
CA GLN A 88 2.52 13.65 10.67
C GLN A 88 1.68 12.44 11.10
N PHE A 89 1.18 11.69 10.13
CA PHE A 89 0.47 10.43 10.35
C PHE A 89 1.26 9.30 9.68
N GLU A 90 1.49 8.22 10.41
CA GLU A 90 2.13 7.02 9.89
C GLU A 90 1.11 5.88 9.76
N LEU A 91 1.05 5.29 8.57
CA LEU A 91 0.27 4.11 8.27
C LEU A 91 1.22 3.00 7.84
N VAL A 92 1.03 1.78 8.37
CA VAL A 92 1.81 0.62 7.95
C VAL A 92 0.92 -0.29 7.12
N ILE A 93 1.33 -0.62 5.90
CA ILE A 93 0.63 -1.55 5.01
C ILE A 93 1.41 -2.85 4.97
N ASN A 94 0.73 -3.96 5.26
CA ASN A 94 1.24 -5.31 5.05
C ASN A 94 0.76 -5.81 3.69
N ASP A 95 1.67 -6.25 2.83
CA ASP A 95 1.37 -6.79 1.50
C ASP A 95 1.92 -8.19 1.33
N ARG A 96 1.03 -9.13 1.00
CA ARG A 96 1.40 -10.47 0.53
C ARG A 96 1.39 -10.52 -0.99
N ILE A 97 2.59 -10.45 -1.55
CA ILE A 97 2.86 -10.51 -2.98
C ILE A 97 3.00 -11.96 -3.40
N GLU A 98 1.99 -12.54 -4.02
CA GLU A 98 2.04 -13.88 -4.60
C GLU A 98 2.68 -13.85 -5.98
N HIS A 99 3.59 -14.78 -6.25
CA HIS A 99 4.32 -14.86 -7.52
C HIS A 99 3.54 -15.66 -8.56
N GLY A 100 3.68 -15.24 -9.81
CA GLY A 100 3.09 -15.87 -10.97
C GLY A 100 3.80 -17.15 -11.43
N PRO A 101 3.30 -17.77 -12.52
CA PRO A 101 2.20 -17.31 -13.36
C PRO A 101 0.79 -17.54 -12.76
N PHE A 102 0.67 -18.36 -11.71
CA PHE A 102 -0.63 -18.73 -11.12
C PHE A 102 -0.67 -18.51 -9.61
N PRO A 103 -0.90 -17.27 -9.16
CA PRO A 103 -1.07 -16.96 -7.73
C PRO A 103 -2.20 -17.77 -7.10
N LEU A 104 -1.97 -18.32 -5.90
CA LEU A 104 -2.91 -19.21 -5.23
C LEU A 104 -4.25 -18.50 -4.90
N SER A 105 -4.20 -17.23 -4.51
CA SER A 105 -5.38 -16.39 -4.25
C SER A 105 -6.26 -16.25 -5.50
N ARG A 106 -5.65 -16.11 -6.68
CA ARG A 106 -6.35 -16.04 -7.97
C ARG A 106 -6.96 -17.37 -8.38
N LEU A 107 -6.22 -18.47 -8.19
CA LEU A 107 -6.74 -19.82 -8.46
C LEU A 107 -7.97 -20.12 -7.60
N LYS A 108 -7.92 -19.80 -6.30
CA LYS A 108 -9.06 -19.94 -5.37
C LYS A 108 -10.27 -19.11 -5.78
N ALA A 109 -10.04 -17.96 -6.41
CA ALA A 109 -11.07 -17.08 -6.94
C ALA A 109 -11.50 -17.42 -8.38
N PHE A 110 -11.10 -18.59 -8.92
CA PHE A 110 -11.35 -19.01 -10.31
C PHE A 110 -10.84 -18.00 -11.37
N LYS A 111 -9.86 -17.16 -11.02
CA LYS A 111 -9.17 -16.25 -11.94
C LYS A 111 -8.01 -16.99 -12.61
N LEU A 112 -8.33 -17.77 -13.65
CA LEU A 112 -7.38 -18.70 -14.29
C LEU A 112 -6.41 -18.03 -15.27
N MET A 113 -6.63 -16.76 -15.62
CA MET A 113 -5.70 -16.03 -16.48
C MET A 113 -4.36 -15.82 -15.76
N PRO A 114 -3.23 -16.22 -16.38
CA PRO A 114 -1.91 -16.02 -15.81
C PRO A 114 -1.63 -14.56 -15.50
N VAL A 115 -0.97 -14.31 -14.38
CA VAL A 115 -0.40 -13.01 -14.03
C VAL A 115 0.96 -13.20 -13.38
N MET A 116 1.83 -12.21 -13.49
CA MET A 116 3.19 -12.31 -12.95
C MET A 116 3.27 -12.18 -11.44
N ALA A 117 2.35 -11.42 -10.84
CA ALA A 117 2.23 -11.29 -9.41
C ALA A 117 0.80 -10.92 -9.01
N THR A 118 0.48 -11.03 -7.74
CA THR A 118 -0.75 -10.50 -7.14
C THR A 118 -0.42 -9.97 -5.76
N SER A 119 -0.66 -8.69 -5.55
CA SER A 119 -0.54 -8.02 -4.26
C SER A 119 -1.83 -8.24 -3.46
N ASN A 120 -1.71 -8.55 -2.18
CA ASN A 120 -2.83 -8.64 -1.25
C ASN A 120 -2.45 -7.81 -0.03
N TYR A 121 -2.92 -6.57 -0.02
CA TYR A 121 -2.49 -5.58 0.95
C TYR A 121 -3.59 -5.28 1.97
N ALA A 122 -3.16 -4.95 3.19
CA ALA A 122 -4.03 -4.50 4.26
C ALA A 122 -3.29 -3.51 5.16
N LEU A 123 -4.00 -2.49 5.64
CA LEU A 123 -3.53 -1.62 6.71
C LEU A 123 -3.32 -2.45 7.97
N GLU A 124 -2.17 -2.25 8.61
CA GLU A 124 -1.81 -2.83 9.88
C GLU A 124 -2.48 -2.06 11.02
N SER A 125 -3.01 -2.80 11.99
CA SER A 125 -3.58 -2.22 13.20
C SER A 125 -2.50 -1.64 14.10
N ASN A 126 -2.75 -0.47 14.65
CA ASN A 126 -1.96 0.11 15.74
C ASN A 126 -2.86 0.94 16.67
N PRO A 127 -2.39 1.33 17.87
CA PRO A 127 -3.21 2.09 18.82
C PRO A 127 -3.79 3.41 18.27
N ALA A 128 -3.08 4.08 17.35
CA ALA A 128 -3.58 5.31 16.72
C ALA A 128 -4.74 5.05 15.75
N LEU A 129 -4.87 3.83 15.23
CA LEU A 129 -5.87 3.42 14.25
C LEU A 129 -7.04 2.65 14.87
N GLU A 130 -7.09 2.46 16.19
CA GLU A 130 -8.11 1.66 16.88
C GLU A 130 -9.54 2.10 16.51
N LYS A 131 -9.79 3.41 16.45
CA LYS A 131 -11.10 3.96 16.05
C LYS A 131 -11.50 3.58 14.61
N TRP A 132 -10.53 3.46 13.72
CA TRP A 132 -10.77 3.12 12.31
C TRP A 132 -11.09 1.63 12.19
N PHE A 133 -10.33 0.78 12.87
CA PHE A 133 -10.60 -0.67 12.92
C PHE A 133 -11.93 -0.97 13.62
N ALA A 134 -12.24 -0.30 14.73
CA ALA A 134 -13.54 -0.42 15.40
C ALA A 134 -14.70 -0.06 14.47
N ALA A 135 -14.56 1.02 13.69
CA ALA A 135 -15.56 1.40 12.69
C ALA A 135 -15.68 0.38 11.54
N ALA A 136 -14.63 -0.39 11.26
CA ALA A 136 -14.59 -1.47 10.29
C ALA A 136 -14.90 -2.86 10.90
N ASN A 137 -15.50 -2.92 12.10
CA ASN A 137 -15.80 -4.17 12.81
C ASN A 137 -14.57 -5.07 13.02
N GLY A 138 -13.43 -4.46 13.34
CA GLY A 138 -12.15 -5.12 13.56
C GLY A 138 -11.42 -5.56 12.28
N LYS A 139 -11.99 -5.32 11.09
CA LYS A 139 -11.31 -5.56 9.81
C LYS A 139 -10.42 -4.38 9.43
N SER A 140 -9.48 -4.64 8.53
CA SER A 140 -8.66 -3.56 7.99
C SER A 140 -9.54 -2.61 7.18
N PRO A 141 -9.55 -1.30 7.50
CA PRO A 141 -10.37 -0.32 6.77
C PRO A 141 -9.81 -0.02 5.38
N VAL A 142 -8.56 -0.40 5.11
CA VAL A 142 -7.90 -0.30 3.80
C VAL A 142 -7.29 -1.66 3.49
N GLU A 143 -7.98 -2.45 2.68
CA GLU A 143 -7.52 -3.73 2.18
C GLU A 143 -7.90 -3.90 0.72
N GLY A 144 -7.16 -4.73 0.00
CA GLY A 144 -7.43 -4.96 -1.41
C GLY A 144 -6.53 -6.01 -2.05
N GLN A 145 -6.80 -6.26 -3.32
CA GLN A 145 -6.01 -7.12 -4.18
C GLN A 145 -5.73 -6.38 -5.48
N ALA A 146 -4.46 -6.34 -5.89
CA ALA A 146 -3.99 -5.73 -7.14
C ALA A 146 -3.18 -6.72 -7.97
#